data_AF-A0A1G7PKL2-F1
#
_entry.id   AF-A0A1G7PKL2-F1
#
_cell.length_a   1.000
_cell.length_b   1.000
_cell.length_c   1.000
_cell.angle_alpha   90.00
_cell.angle_beta   90.00
_cell.angle_gamma   90.00
#
_symmetry.space_group_name_H-M   'P 1'
#
loop_
_entity.id
_entity.type
_entity.pdbx_description
1 polymer ?
#
loop_
_entity_poly.entity_id
_entity_poly.type
_entity_poly.pdbx_seq_one_letter_code
_entity_poly.pdbx_strand_id
1 'polypeptide(L)'
;LLKLVAIAAKAAIITIQLLQARNGSQQSLHVAFNPSEIDALTALNQQLEARNRRLKNPHPSDRLAWAAWIIGRIGGWDGYPSSKPPGPITFKNGLDYFRAVALGWSLRNVCMP
;
A
#
# COMPACT_ATOMS: atom_id res chain seq x y z
N LEU A 1 -24.30 -0.84 14.55
CA LEU A 1 -24.47 -1.05 13.09
C LEU A 1 -23.71 -0.01 12.26
N LEU A 2 -24.00 1.29 12.38
CA LEU A 2 -23.38 2.37 11.59
C LEU A 2 -21.84 2.39 11.60
N LYS A 3 -21.20 2.21 12.77
CA LYS A 3 -19.73 2.21 12.89
C LYS A 3 -19.06 1.10 12.08
N LEU A 4 -19.61 -0.12 12.13
CA LEU A 4 -19.09 -1.26 11.38
C LEU A 4 -19.26 -1.06 9.88
N VAL A 5 -20.42 -0.54 9.46
CA VAL A 5 -20.68 -0.19 8.05
C VAL A 5 -19.69 0.88 7.55
N ALA A 6 -19.41 1.91 8.35
CA ALA A 6 -18.45 2.95 8.00
C ALA A 6 -17.01 2.41 7.84
N ILE A 7 -16.58 1.53 8.74
CA ILE A 7 -15.25 0.90 8.66
C ILE A 7 -15.13 0.02 7.41
N ALA A 8 -16.15 -0.81 7.15
CA ALA A 8 -16.17 -1.67 5.95
C ALA A 8 -16.18 -0.83 4.66
N ALA A 9 -16.99 0.23 4.61
CA ALA A 9 -17.03 1.15 3.48
C ALA A 9 -15.68 1.82 3.24
N LYS A 10 -15.01 2.31 4.30
CA LYS A 10 -13.66 2.89 4.20
C LYS A 10 -12.66 1.89 3.60
N ALA A 11 -12.68 0.64 4.05
CA ALA A 11 -11.79 -0.41 3.53
C ALA A 11 -12.05 -0.71 2.03
N ALA A 12 -13.32 -0.76 1.63
CA ALA A 12 -13.70 -0.94 0.23
C ALA A 12 -13.26 0.24 -0.65
N ILE A 13 -13.46 1.47 -0.16
CA ILE A 13 -13.04 2.70 -0.85
C ILE A 13 -11.54 2.70 -1.11
N ILE A 14 -10.71 2.35 -0.12
CA ILE A 14 -9.24 2.31 -0.29
C ILE A 14 -8.87 1.30 -1.39
N THR A 15 -9.49 0.11 -1.41
CA THR A 15 -9.24 -0.89 -2.47
C THR A 15 -9.58 -0.33 -3.86
N ILE A 16 -10.71 0.37 -3.99
CA ILE A 16 -11.13 1.00 -5.25
C ILE A 16 -10.16 2.12 -5.66
N GLN A 17 -9.75 2.97 -4.72
CA GLN A 17 -8.79 4.05 -4.95
C GLN A 17 -7.44 3.51 -5.45
N LEU A 18 -6.94 2.43 -4.85
CA LEU A 18 -5.72 1.76 -5.32
C LEU A 18 -5.91 1.16 -6.72
N LEU A 19 -7.05 0.52 -6.99
CA LEU A 19 -7.37 -0.04 -8.31
C LEU A 19 -7.39 1.03 -9.41
N GLN A 20 -7.94 2.21 -9.11
CA GLN A 20 -7.96 3.35 -10.01
C GLN A 20 -6.57 3.98 -10.17
N ALA A 21 -5.77 4.00 -9.10
CA ALA A 21 -4.46 4.64 -9.10
C ALA A 21 -3.33 3.83 -9.76
N ARG A 22 -3.49 2.50 -9.85
CA ARG A 22 -2.43 1.53 -10.22
C ARG A 22 -1.73 1.77 -11.57
N ASN A 23 -2.33 2.58 -12.45
CA ASN A 23 -1.79 2.90 -13.78
C ASN A 23 -1.12 4.29 -13.85
N GLY A 24 -0.83 4.93 -12.71
CA GLY A 24 -0.13 6.22 -12.68
C GLY A 24 -1.02 7.43 -12.35
N SER A 25 -1.97 7.29 -11.42
CA SER A 25 -2.76 8.43 -10.93
C SER A 25 -1.90 9.50 -10.27
N GLN A 26 -2.30 10.76 -10.48
CA GLN A 26 -1.71 11.94 -9.85
C GLN A 26 -2.28 12.23 -8.45
N GLN A 27 -3.24 11.43 -7.97
CA GLN A 27 -3.85 11.60 -6.67
C GLN A 27 -2.81 11.47 -5.55
N SER A 28 -2.88 12.37 -4.56
CA SER A 28 -2.02 12.30 -3.38
C SER A 28 -2.31 11.02 -2.58
N LEU A 29 -1.24 10.36 -2.12
CA LEU A 29 -1.38 9.18 -1.28
C LEU A 29 -2.00 9.47 0.10
N HIS A 30 -1.99 10.74 0.54
CA HIS A 30 -2.63 11.19 1.78
C HIS A 30 -4.15 11.01 1.79
N VAL A 31 -4.77 10.80 0.62
CA VAL A 31 -6.21 10.51 0.54
C VAL A 31 -6.56 9.14 1.15
N ALA A 32 -5.62 8.20 1.17
CA ALA A 32 -5.84 6.85 1.66
C ALA A 32 -5.03 6.50 2.92
N PHE A 33 -3.85 7.11 3.11
CA PHE A 33 -2.90 6.74 4.16
C PHE A 33 -2.51 7.94 5.04
N ASN A 34 -2.38 7.69 6.33
CA ASN A 34 -1.90 8.68 7.31
C ASN A 34 -0.36 8.72 7.37
N PRO A 35 0.27 9.76 7.95
CA PRO A 35 1.74 9.88 7.99
C PRO A 35 2.51 8.65 8.50
N SER A 36 2.03 7.99 9.56
CA SER A 36 2.69 6.78 10.09
C SER A 36 2.60 5.59 9.12
N GLU A 37 1.49 5.48 8.38
CA GLU A 37 1.33 4.47 7.34
C GLU A 37 2.24 4.76 6.14
N ILE A 38 2.46 6.03 5.83
CA ILE A 38 3.35 6.47 4.74
C ILE A 38 4.81 6.13 5.05
N ASP A 39 5.23 6.33 6.30
CA ASP A 39 6.55 5.89 6.75
C ASP A 39 6.71 4.37 6.62
N ALA A 40 5.69 3.60 6.99
CA ALA A 40 5.70 2.14 6.86
C ALA A 40 5.77 1.71 5.38
N LEU A 41 5.01 2.36 4.50
CA LEU A 41 5.08 2.14 3.05
C LEU A 41 6.48 2.45 2.51
N THR A 42 7.11 3.51 3.01
CA THR A 42 8.46 3.93 2.58
C THR A 42 9.49 2.87 2.94
N ALA A 43 9.45 2.36 4.18
CA ALA A 43 10.31 1.27 4.63
C ALA A 43 10.09 -0.02 3.82
N LEU A 44 8.81 -0.36 3.54
CA LEU A 44 8.48 -1.51 2.70
C LEU A 44 9.00 -1.35 1.26
N ASN A 45 8.87 -0.17 0.65
CA ASN A 45 9.38 0.08 -0.70
C ASN A 45 10.89 -0.11 -0.76
N GLN A 46 11.64 0.44 0.21
CA GLN A 46 13.09 0.26 0.32
C GLN A 46 13.44 -1.23 0.43
N GLN A 47 12.73 -2.00 1.25
CA GLN A 47 12.96 -3.43 1.40
C GLN A 47 12.68 -4.21 0.09
N LEU A 48 11.60 -3.86 -0.62
CA LEU A 48 11.24 -4.49 -1.89
C LEU A 48 12.28 -4.23 -2.98
N GLU A 49 12.77 -2.99 -3.09
CA GLU A 49 13.81 -2.60 -4.06
C GLU A 49 15.18 -3.18 -3.70
N ALA A 50 15.50 -3.30 -2.42
CA ALA A 50 16.74 -3.93 -1.96
C ALA A 50 16.78 -5.44 -2.31
N ARG A 51 15.65 -6.14 -2.19
CA ARG A 51 15.53 -7.57 -2.54
C ARG A 51 15.70 -7.81 -4.03
N ASN A 52 15.28 -6.89 -4.89
CA ASN A 52 15.41 -7.03 -6.33
C ASN A 52 15.78 -5.70 -7.00
N ARG A 53 17.08 -5.50 -7.24
CA ARG A 53 17.65 -4.26 -7.80
C ARG A 53 17.07 -3.86 -9.17
N ARG A 54 16.51 -4.82 -9.92
CA ARG A 54 15.90 -4.57 -11.25
C ARG A 54 14.45 -4.09 -11.15
N LEU A 55 13.78 -4.34 -10.02
CA LEU A 55 12.39 -3.98 -9.79
C LEU A 55 12.31 -2.78 -8.86
N LYS A 56 12.17 -1.59 -9.45
CA LYS A 56 11.94 -0.33 -8.74
C LYS A 56 10.52 0.15 -8.93
N ASN A 57 10.02 0.90 -7.95
CA ASN A 57 8.72 1.54 -8.07
C ASN A 57 8.84 2.69 -9.09
N PRO A 58 8.08 2.67 -10.21
CA PRO A 58 8.21 3.70 -11.24
C PRO A 58 7.45 4.98 -10.90
N HIS A 59 6.66 4.99 -9.82
CA HIS A 59 5.79 6.10 -9.48
C HIS A 59 6.45 7.06 -8.47
N PRO A 60 6.13 8.36 -8.53
CA PRO A 60 6.61 9.31 -7.53
C PRO A 60 6.07 9.01 -6.13
N SER A 61 6.93 9.14 -5.11
CA SER A 61 6.64 8.70 -3.74
C SER A 61 5.54 9.46 -3.01
N ASP A 62 5.03 10.56 -3.58
CA ASP A 62 3.92 11.36 -3.07
C ASP A 62 2.55 10.96 -3.67
N ARG A 63 2.54 10.02 -4.62
CA ARG A 63 1.34 9.60 -5.37
C ARG A 63 0.74 8.31 -4.88
N LEU A 64 -0.57 8.20 -5.00
CA LEU A 64 -1.30 6.98 -4.66
C LEU A 64 -0.91 5.80 -5.55
N ALA A 65 -0.46 6.05 -6.77
CA ALA A 65 0.09 5.02 -7.66
C ALA A 65 1.33 4.33 -7.07
N TRP A 66 2.18 5.08 -6.35
CA TRP A 66 3.35 4.53 -5.65
C TRP A 66 2.93 3.57 -4.53
N ALA A 67 1.93 3.96 -3.73
CA ALA A 67 1.36 3.08 -2.72
C ALA A 67 0.68 1.85 -3.35
N ALA A 68 -0.04 2.03 -4.46
CA ALA A 68 -0.68 0.93 -5.19
C ALA A 68 0.35 -0.10 -5.69
N TRP A 69 1.51 0.34 -6.18
CA TRP A 69 2.58 -0.57 -6.57
C TRP A 69 3.07 -1.39 -5.37
N ILE A 70 3.38 -0.75 -4.22
CA ILE A 70 3.86 -1.43 -3.01
C ILE A 70 2.84 -2.45 -2.48
N ILE A 71 1.59 -2.03 -2.34
CA ILE A 71 0.51 -2.89 -1.86
C ILE A 71 0.28 -4.05 -2.84
N GLY A 72 0.35 -3.80 -4.14
CA GLY A 72 0.28 -4.86 -5.16
C GLY A 72 1.40 -5.89 -4.97
N ARG A 73 2.65 -5.44 -4.79
CA ARG A 73 3.82 -6.31 -4.59
C ARG A 73 3.66 -7.25 -3.40
N ILE A 74 3.35 -6.70 -2.23
CA ILE A 74 3.17 -7.51 -1.00
C ILE A 74 1.87 -8.33 -1.04
N GLY A 75 0.94 -7.98 -1.92
CA GLY A 75 -0.27 -8.76 -2.24
C GLY A 75 -0.05 -9.93 -3.21
N GLY A 76 1.18 -10.12 -3.70
CA GLY A 76 1.56 -11.25 -4.56
C GLY A 76 1.69 -10.91 -6.06
N TRP A 77 1.66 -9.64 -6.44
CA TRP A 77 1.96 -9.22 -7.81
C TRP A 77 3.48 -9.14 -8.06
N ASP A 78 3.90 -9.49 -9.28
CA ASP A 78 5.31 -9.59 -9.65
C ASP A 78 6.03 -8.22 -9.74
N GLY A 79 5.28 -7.14 -9.96
CA GLY A 79 5.79 -5.77 -9.98
C GLY A 79 6.11 -5.20 -11.36
N TYR A 80 5.98 -5.99 -12.42
CA TYR A 80 6.38 -5.56 -13.76
C TYR A 80 5.25 -4.79 -14.45
N PRO A 81 5.49 -3.59 -15.00
CA PRO A 81 4.47 -2.85 -15.75
C PRO A 81 3.91 -3.61 -16.97
N SER A 82 4.69 -4.54 -17.53
CA SER A 82 4.27 -5.42 -18.63
C SER A 82 3.33 -6.54 -18.21
N SER A 83 3.31 -6.89 -16.92
CA SER A 83 2.46 -7.96 -16.40
C SER A 83 1.03 -7.47 -16.19
N LYS A 84 0.08 -8.41 -16.08
CA LYS A 84 -1.30 -8.08 -15.74
C LYS A 84 -1.32 -7.28 -14.41
N PRO A 85 -1.92 -6.08 -14.37
CA PRO A 85 -1.87 -5.23 -13.19
C PRO A 85 -2.63 -5.86 -12.00
N PRO A 86 -2.26 -5.51 -10.75
CA PRO A 86 -2.83 -6.11 -9.56
C PRO A 86 -4.35 -5.88 -9.49
N GLY A 87 -5.11 -6.95 -9.28
CA GLY A 87 -6.57 -6.91 -9.19
C GLY A 87 -7.08 -6.62 -7.77
N PRO A 88 -8.41 -6.53 -7.56
CA PRO A 88 -9.00 -6.25 -6.25
C PRO A 88 -8.59 -7.26 -5.16
N ILE A 89 -8.47 -8.55 -5.49
CA ILE A 89 -8.05 -9.59 -4.54
C ILE A 89 -6.58 -9.39 -4.12
N THR A 90 -5.70 -9.11 -5.09
CA THR A 90 -4.29 -8.78 -4.82
C THR A 90 -4.18 -7.58 -3.90
N PHE A 91 -4.95 -6.51 -4.16
CA PHE A 91 -4.96 -5.33 -3.30
C PHE A 91 -5.49 -5.63 -1.90
N LYS A 92 -6.56 -6.44 -1.78
CA LYS A 92 -7.05 -6.87 -0.48
C LYS A 92 -5.96 -7.60 0.32
N ASN A 93 -5.32 -8.60 -0.28
CA ASN A 93 -4.25 -9.35 0.37
C ASN A 93 -3.10 -8.42 0.80
N GLY A 94 -2.69 -7.52 -0.08
CA GLY A 94 -1.65 -6.55 0.20
C GLY A 94 -2.02 -5.59 1.33
N LEU A 95 -3.26 -5.11 1.38
CA LEU A 95 -3.76 -4.24 2.45
C LEU A 95 -3.85 -4.96 3.79
N ASP A 96 -4.32 -6.21 3.79
CA ASP A 96 -4.41 -7.02 5.01
C ASP A 96 -3.02 -7.28 5.59
N TYR A 97 -2.03 -7.62 4.74
CA TYR A 97 -0.62 -7.72 5.15
C TYR A 97 -0.06 -6.38 5.63
N PHE A 98 -0.31 -5.30 4.88
CA PHE A 98 0.17 -3.95 5.21
C PHE A 98 -0.33 -3.48 6.56
N ARG A 99 -1.60 -3.72 6.91
CA ARG A 99 -2.17 -3.32 8.20
C ARG A 99 -1.45 -3.98 9.37
N ALA A 100 -1.10 -5.27 9.24
CA ALA A 100 -0.32 -5.97 10.26
C ALA A 100 1.09 -5.35 10.41
N VAL A 101 1.76 -5.05 9.30
CA VAL A 101 3.07 -4.37 9.31
C VAL A 101 2.98 -2.96 9.88
N ALA A 102 1.98 -2.17 9.48
CA ALA A 102 1.79 -0.80 9.94
C ALA A 102 1.50 -0.73 11.44
N LEU A 103 0.77 -1.71 11.99
CA LEU A 103 0.57 -1.86 13.43
C LEU A 103 1.89 -2.17 14.16
N GLY A 104 2.73 -3.07 13.62
CA GLY A 104 4.06 -3.29 14.19
C GLY A 104 4.95 -2.04 14.09
N TRP A 105 4.86 -1.31 12.98
CA TRP A 105 5.63 -0.10 12.71
C TRP A 105 5.30 1.05 13.66
N SER A 106 4.03 1.19 14.06
CA SER A 106 3.62 2.22 15.02
C SER A 106 4.13 1.95 16.45
N LEU A 107 4.45 0.69 16.77
CA LEU A 107 4.98 0.28 18.07
C LEU A 107 6.50 0.40 18.18
N ARG A 108 7.23 0.67 17.09
CA ARG A 108 8.71 0.65 17.05
C ARG A 108 9.41 1.58 18.05
N ASN A 109 8.76 2.68 18.41
CA ASN A 109 9.28 3.71 19.32
C ASN A 109 8.57 3.71 20.68
N VAL A 110 7.64 2.78 20.90
CA VAL A 110 7.03 2.59 22.21
C VAL A 110 8.03 1.75 23.01
N CYS A 111 8.72 2.36 23.97
CA CYS A 111 9.70 1.68 24.81
C CYS A 111 9.13 0.33 25.30
N MET A 112 9.74 -0.77 24.88
CA MET A 112 9.65 -2.00 25.65
C MET A 112 10.54 -1.81 26.89
N PRO A 113 10.00 -1.93 28.11
CA PRO A 113 10.80 -1.87 29.33
C PRO A 113 11.84 -2.99 29.41
#